data_AF-A0A2T0ABR0-F1
#
_entry.id   AF-A0A2T0ABR0-F1
#
_cell.length_a   1.000
_cell.length_b   1.000
_cell.length_c   1.000
_cell.angle_alpha   90.00
_cell.angle_beta   90.00
_cell.angle_gamma   90.00
#
_symmetry.space_group_name_H-M   'P 1'
#
loop_
_entity.id
_entity.type
_entity.pdbx_description
1 polymer ?
#
loop_
_entity_poly.entity_id
_entity_poly.type
_entity_poly.pdbx_seq_one_letter_code
_entity_poly.pdbx_strand_id
1 'polypeptide(L)' 'VCSLPKSGPIQTSYEQKLTLYSVYKQATEGDVKSSRPGMLDILGRAKWDAWNKRKGMSQLEAERLYVEALLQVRR' A
#
# COMPACT_ATOMS: atom_id res chain seq x y z
N VAL A 1 -1.48 14.33 -11.89
CA VAL A 1 -2.61 13.69 -11.17
C VAL A 1 -2.73 12.26 -11.67
N CYS A 2 -1.93 11.33 -11.12
CA CYS A 2 -1.91 9.94 -11.59
C CYS A 2 -2.90 9.10 -10.77
N SER A 3 -4.19 9.38 -10.93
CA SER A 3 -5.25 8.54 -10.41
C SER A 3 -5.51 7.41 -11.39
N LEU A 4 -5.05 6.20 -11.05
CA LEU A 4 -5.40 4.98 -11.77
C LEU A 4 -6.93 4.81 -11.76
N PRO A 5 -7.55 4.42 -12.90
CA PRO A 5 -8.99 4.19 -12.97
C PRO A 5 -9.42 3.11 -11.96
N LYS A 6 -10.51 3.38 -11.22
CA LYS A 6 -10.99 2.53 -10.11
C LYS A 6 -11.42 1.12 -10.55
N SER A 7 -11.59 0.88 -11.85
CA SER A 7 -11.88 -0.43 -12.42
C SER A 7 -11.35 -0.52 -13.86
N GLY A 8 -10.31 -1.33 -14.05
CA GLY A 8 -9.87 -1.87 -15.34
C GLY A 8 -9.85 -3.40 -15.25
N PRO A 9 -9.56 -4.15 -16.33
CA PRO A 9 -9.61 -5.62 -16.36
C PRO A 9 -8.60 -6.33 -15.43
N ILE A 10 -7.84 -5.57 -14.65
CA ILE A 10 -6.85 -6.05 -13.69
C ILE A 10 -7.55 -6.26 -12.34
N GLN A 11 -8.00 -7.49 -12.10
CA GLN A 11 -8.67 -7.88 -10.86
C GLN A 11 -7.64 -8.04 -9.73
N THR A 12 -7.27 -6.92 -9.09
CA THR A 12 -6.39 -6.94 -7.92
C THR A 12 -7.13 -7.41 -6.68
N SER A 13 -6.58 -8.41 -5.99
CA SER A 13 -7.11 -8.88 -4.71
C SER A 13 -7.03 -7.77 -3.65
N TYR A 14 -7.87 -7.86 -2.62
CA TYR A 14 -7.86 -6.89 -1.52
C TYR A 14 -6.46 -6.77 -0.88
N GLU A 15 -5.76 -7.90 -0.72
CA GLU A 15 -4.41 -7.95 -0.16
C GLU A 15 -3.36 -7.31 -1.06
N GLN A 16 -3.46 -7.49 -2.38
CA GLN A 16 -2.58 -6.84 -3.35
C GLN A 16 -2.74 -5.32 -3.29
N LYS A 17 -3.98 -4.81 -3.18
CA LYS A 17 -4.25 -3.38 -3.04
C LYS A 17 -3.66 -2.81 -1.75
N LEU A 18 -3.78 -3.52 -0.63
CA LEU A 18 -3.19 -3.10 0.64
C LEU A 18 -1.66 -3.13 0.60
N THR A 19 -1.10 -4.15 -0.04
CA THR A 19 0.36 -4.27 -0.25
C THR A 19 0.88 -3.09 -1.04
N LEU A 20 0.32 -2.84 -2.23
CA LEU A 20 0.68 -1.71 -3.08
C LEU A 20 0.53 -0.37 -2.36
N TYR A 21 -0.56 -0.19 -1.60
CA TYR A 21 -0.76 1.01 -0.79
C TYR A 21 0.33 1.18 0.26
N SER A 22 0.63 0.13 1.04
CA SER A 22 1.62 0.20 2.13
C SER A 22 3.04 0.53 1.65
N VAL A 23 3.50 -0.10 0.57
CA VAL A 23 4.82 0.16 -0.01
C VAL A 23 4.87 1.52 -0.70
N TYR A 24 3.79 1.94 -1.36
CA TYR A 24 3.70 3.27 -1.95
C TYR A 24 3.83 4.34 -0.86
N LYS A 25 3.06 4.21 0.22
CA LYS A 25 3.12 5.15 1.36
C LYS A 25 4.49 5.17 2.01
N GLN A 26 5.12 4.01 2.20
CA GLN A 26 6.48 3.93 2.74
C GLN A 26 7.52 4.55 1.80
N ALA A 27 7.39 4.36 0.48
CA ALA A 27 8.28 4.95 -0.50
C ALA A 27 8.11 6.47 -0.65
N THR A 28 6.90 7.01 -0.48
CA THR A 28 6.67 8.46 -0.65
C THR A 28 6.78 9.25 0.64
N GLU A 29 6.26 8.71 1.75
CA GLU A 29 6.13 9.41 3.04
C GLU A 29 7.05 8.84 4.12
N GLY A 30 7.66 7.66 3.89
CA GLY A 30 8.44 6.95 4.89
C GLY A 30 7.55 6.33 5.96
N ASP A 31 8.11 6.24 7.17
CA ASP A 31 7.44 5.62 8.32
C ASP A 31 6.10 6.28 8.66
N VAL A 32 5.12 5.45 9.02
CA VAL A 32 3.81 5.93 9.47
C VAL A 32 3.96 6.80 10.72
N LYS A 33 3.45 8.03 10.64
CA LYS A 33 3.39 8.99 11.75
C LYS A 33 1.96 9.26 12.23
N SER A 34 0.96 8.83 11.48
CA SER A 34 -0.44 9.02 11.83
C SER A 34 -0.89 8.03 12.89
N SER A 35 -1.89 8.39 13.69
CA SER A 35 -2.55 7.49 14.63
C SER A 35 -3.42 6.48 13.89
N ARG A 36 -3.62 5.31 14.53
CA ARG A 36 -4.44 4.24 13.99
C ARG A 36 -5.92 4.67 13.93
N PRO A 37 -6.60 4.54 12.78
CA PRO A 37 -8.01 4.88 12.64
C PRO A 37 -8.92 4.11 13.61
N GLY A 38 -10.06 4.72 13.96
CA GLY A 38 -11.05 4.14 14.87
C GLY A 38 -11.68 2.85 14.32
N MET A 39 -12.27 2.04 15.21
CA MET A 39 -12.75 0.69 14.89
C MET A 39 -13.85 0.64 13.81
N LEU A 40 -14.57 1.74 13.61
CA LEU A 40 -15.62 1.87 12.59
C LEU A 40 -15.07 2.01 11.16
N ASP A 41 -13.79 2.40 11.00
CA ASP A 41 -13.13 2.50 9.69
C ASP A 41 -12.25 1.27 9.42
N ILE A 42 -12.89 0.16 9.05
CA ILE A 42 -12.22 -1.12 8.78
C ILE A 42 -11.17 -0.97 7.67
N LEU A 43 -11.49 -0.19 6.62
CA LEU A 43 -10.61 0.00 5.47
C LEU A 43 -9.40 0.87 5.83
N GLY A 44 -9.63 2.01 6.51
CA GLY A 44 -8.56 2.88 6.98
C GLY A 44 -7.65 2.16 7.96
N ARG A 45 -8.22 1.36 8.87
CA ARG A 45 -7.48 0.52 9.81
C ARG A 45 -6.61 -0.51 9.08
N ALA A 46 -7.16 -1.21 8.09
CA ALA A 46 -6.38 -2.19 7.30
C ALA A 46 -5.23 -1.54 6.52
N LYS A 47 -5.48 -0.36 5.92
CA LYS A 47 -4.46 0.44 5.23
C LYS A 47 -3.35 0.89 6.19
N TRP A 48 -3.75 1.40 7.36
CA TRP A 48 -2.82 1.84 8.39
C TRP A 48 -2.00 0.68 8.94
N ASP A 49 -2.64 -0.46 9.23
CA ASP A 49 -1.98 -1.66 9.73
C ASP A 49 -0.97 -2.19 8.69
N ALA A 50 -1.32 -2.20 7.40
CA ALA A 50 -0.41 -2.61 6.33
C ALA A 50 0.80 -1.67 6.21
N TRP A 51 0.60 -0.35 6.33
CA TRP A 51 1.69 0.62 6.31
C TRP A 51 2.58 0.52 7.57
N ASN A 52 1.97 0.42 8.75
CA ASN A 52 2.69 0.30 10.03
C ASN A 52 3.55 -0.97 10.10
N LYS A 53 3.11 -2.07 9.48
CA LYS A 53 3.92 -3.31 9.37
C LYS A 53 5.23 -3.13 8.60
N ARG A 54 5.35 -2.09 7.75
CA ARG A 54 6.55 -1.80 6.95
C ARG A 54 7.41 -0.67 7.54
N LYS A 55 7.12 -0.25 8.78
CA LYS A 55 7.90 0.76 9.48
C LYS A 55 9.37 0.31 9.62
N GLY A 56 10.30 1.22 9.38
CA GLY A 56 11.74 0.96 9.38
C GLY A 56 12.29 0.47 8.03
N MET A 57 11.44 0.26 7.02
CA MET A 57 11.87 -0.07 5.67
C MET A 57 12.38 1.18 4.94
N SER A 58 13.51 1.05 4.24
CA SER A 58 14.06 2.16 3.47
C SER A 58 13.21 2.46 2.22
N GLN A 59 13.30 3.70 1.73
CA GLN A 59 12.59 4.12 0.53
C GLN A 59 12.92 3.24 -0.70
N LEU A 60 14.21 2.91 -0.87
CA LEU A 60 14.69 2.06 -1.96
C LEU A 60 14.10 0.65 -1.92
N GLU A 61 14.00 0.06 -0.72
CA GLU A 61 13.38 -1.26 -0.55
C GLU A 61 11.88 -1.22 -0.83
N ALA A 62 11.21 -0.16 -0.39
CA ALA A 62 9.78 0.04 -0.64
C ALA A 62 9.47 0.17 -2.15
N GLU A 63 10.29 0.90 -2.91
CA GLU A 63 10.17 1.02 -4.36
C GLU A 63 10.36 -0.33 -5.07
N ARG A 64 11.38 -1.10 -4.68
CA ARG A 64 11.62 -2.45 -5.23
C ARG A 64 10.42 -3.37 -5.02
N LEU A 65 9.88 -3.39 -3.81
CA LEU A 65 8.70 -4.20 -3.46
C LEU A 65 7.43 -3.72 -4.18
N TYR A 66 7.32 -2.42 -4.48
CA TYR A 66 6.21 -1.90 -5.28
C TYR A 66 6.24 -2.43 -6.71
N VAL A 67 7.42 -2.42 -7.35
CA VAL A 67 7.60 -2.97 -8.71
C VAL A 67 7.30 -4.47 -8.71
N GLU A 68 7.82 -5.21 -7.72
CA GLU A 68 7.54 -6.64 -7.59
C GLU A 68 6.05 -6.94 -7.43
N ALA A 69 5.36 -6.21 -6.54
CA ALA A 69 3.93 -6.35 -6.33
C ALA A 69 3.12 -6.02 -7.60
N LEU A 70 3.52 -5.01 -8.37
CA LEU A 70 2.89 -4.68 -9.65
C LEU A 70 3.11 -5.76 -10.71
N LEU A 71 4.30 -6.36 -10.77
CA LEU A 71 4.59 -7.46 -11.69
C LEU A 71 3.72 -8.69 -11.38
N GLN A 72 3.47 -8.98 -10.11
CA GLN A 72 2.57 -10.07 -9.69
C GLN A 72 1.12 -9.81 -10.07
N VAL A 73 0.67 -8.55 -9.97
CA VAL A 73 -0.70 -8.14 -10.36
C VAL A 73 -0.93 -8.20 -11.86
N ARG A 74 0.13 -7.99 -12.65
CA ARG A 74 0.07 -7.96 -14.11
C ARG A 74 0.13 -9.35 -14.75
N ARG A 75 0.49 -10.38 -13.99
CA ARG A 75 0.46 -11.78 -14.44
C ARG A 75 -0.93 -12.36 -14.37
#